data_AF-A0A368H390-F1
#
_entry.id   AF-A0A368H390-F1
#
_cell.length_a   1.000
_cell.length_b   1.000
_cell.length_c   1.000
_cell.angle_alpha   90.00
_cell.angle_beta   90.00
_cell.angle_gamma   90.00
#
_symmetry.space_group_name_H-M   'P 1'
#
loop_
_entity.id
_entity.type
_entity.pdbx_description
1 polymer ?
#
loop_
_entity_poly.entity_id
_entity_poly.type
_entity_poly.pdbx_seq_one_letter_code
_entity_poly.pdbx_strand_id
1 'polypeptide(L)'
;MDTSGVVLSPTAHSSSVEIVQCADCSADDPQWASINRGVLICSDCCSVHRNLGRQYSQVRSLNRGMWDTPQLELVKLLHKTGSNRVWEHAMLDPASSSKFKRKPLPHDPVLPTKEAFIKAKYVDHAFIRKPSKDDEPWSLDDVNKQLWSCVRTAHVDTTLRLLAMGADVHYVDPEKGNSPLHVAAKEGQAMQVELLYIYGADPLLCNAADLTPAQLARQDGFVDLANRLDELSFDLTNRLSLFLCGRKPDHQHQQHFLIPELTAKNTVETLRSVRLKIQALPDCAFEKLLQDVYDEVDRRETQAAWMAMNQGKITSGNEQCVAVFLPLNPAFSATRNQLRQKLAKYDVREFATLIIDVLKVRSTGMMFFIHVPPIFSFLTTD
;
A
#
# COMPACT_ATOMS: atom_id res chain seq x y z
N MET A 1 13.28 -29.38 66.10
CA MET A 1 11.96 -28.73 66.28
C MET A 1 12.02 -27.41 65.55
N ASP A 2 11.41 -27.45 64.36
CA ASP A 2 10.97 -26.39 63.46
C ASP A 2 11.54 -24.98 63.54
N THR A 3 12.26 -24.61 62.48
CA THR A 3 12.31 -23.24 61.95
C THR A 3 11.58 -23.22 60.61
N SER A 4 10.47 -22.49 60.58
CA SER A 4 9.54 -22.32 59.48
C SER A 4 10.18 -21.60 58.29
N GLY A 5 10.23 -22.25 57.13
CA GLY A 5 10.52 -21.63 55.84
C GLY A 5 9.22 -21.33 55.10
N VAL A 6 8.87 -20.05 54.98
CA VAL A 6 7.78 -19.57 54.13
C VAL A 6 8.23 -19.67 52.68
N VAL A 7 7.69 -20.65 51.94
CA VAL A 7 7.83 -20.70 50.48
C VAL A 7 6.73 -19.83 49.88
N LEU A 8 7.11 -18.66 49.38
CA LEU A 8 6.26 -17.81 48.54
C LEU A 8 6.09 -18.51 47.18
N SER A 9 4.87 -18.94 46.89
CA SER A 9 4.45 -19.43 45.57
C SER A 9 4.67 -18.34 44.52
N PRO A 10 5.22 -18.65 43.33
CA PRO A 10 5.32 -17.68 42.26
C PRO A 10 3.91 -17.40 41.71
N THR A 11 3.43 -16.17 41.91
CA THR A 11 2.24 -15.65 41.26
C THR A 11 2.42 -15.73 39.74
N ALA A 12 1.61 -16.58 39.10
CA ALA A 12 1.49 -16.65 37.65
C ALA A 12 1.12 -15.27 37.09
N HIS A 13 2.07 -14.60 36.45
CA HIS A 13 1.76 -13.54 35.51
C HIS A 13 1.21 -14.22 34.25
N SER A 14 -0.11 -14.33 34.18
CA SER A 14 -0.82 -14.58 32.93
C SER A 14 -0.63 -13.36 32.05
N SER A 15 0.42 -13.37 31.22
CA SER A 15 0.48 -12.51 30.05
C SER A 15 -0.62 -12.98 29.10
N SER A 16 -1.81 -12.36 29.19
CA SER A 16 -2.88 -12.57 28.22
C SER A 16 -2.34 -12.24 26.83
N VAL A 17 -2.09 -13.27 26.03
CA VAL A 17 -1.69 -13.11 24.63
C VAL A 17 -2.88 -12.45 23.93
N GLU A 18 -2.69 -11.21 23.46
CA GLU A 18 -3.70 -10.51 22.68
C GLU A 18 -3.95 -11.32 21.40
N ILE A 19 -5.15 -11.91 21.29
CA ILE A 19 -5.51 -12.72 20.12
C ILE A 19 -5.75 -11.76 18.96
N VAL A 20 -4.78 -11.71 18.05
CA VAL A 20 -4.88 -10.94 16.81
C VAL A 20 -5.78 -11.70 15.83
N GLN A 21 -6.81 -11.04 15.32
CA GLN A 21 -7.81 -11.64 14.43
C GLN A 21 -7.84 -10.98 13.06
N CYS A 22 -8.19 -11.78 12.06
CA CYS A 22 -8.47 -11.34 10.70
C CYS A 22 -9.57 -10.28 10.69
N ALA A 23 -9.29 -9.16 10.06
CA ALA A 23 -10.20 -8.04 9.96
C ALA A 23 -11.49 -8.35 9.20
N ASP A 24 -11.56 -9.40 8.38
CA ASP A 24 -12.73 -9.66 7.52
C ASP A 24 -13.57 -10.85 7.94
N CYS A 25 -12.98 -11.87 8.57
CA CYS A 25 -13.71 -13.08 9.00
C CYS A 25 -13.43 -13.52 10.43
N SER A 26 -12.66 -12.72 11.18
CA SER A 26 -12.29 -12.99 12.58
C SER A 26 -11.53 -14.30 12.82
N ALA A 27 -10.89 -14.87 11.79
CA ALA A 27 -9.98 -16.00 11.95
C ALA A 27 -8.73 -15.57 12.73
N ASP A 28 -8.27 -16.40 13.66
CA ASP A 28 -7.10 -16.09 14.48
C ASP A 28 -5.80 -16.14 13.66
N ASP A 29 -4.77 -15.47 14.17
CA ASP A 29 -3.39 -15.45 13.64
C ASP A 29 -3.29 -15.09 12.14
N PRO A 30 -3.78 -13.89 11.73
CA PRO A 30 -3.68 -13.43 10.36
C PRO A 30 -2.21 -13.29 9.93
N GLN A 31 -1.89 -13.78 8.73
CA GLN A 31 -0.52 -13.85 8.21
C GLN A 31 -0.21 -12.80 7.13
N TRP A 32 -1.20 -11.97 6.79
CA TRP A 32 -1.13 -10.99 5.71
C TRP A 32 -1.63 -9.64 6.21
N ALA A 33 -1.21 -8.58 5.54
CA ALA A 33 -1.70 -7.24 5.76
C ALA A 33 -2.25 -6.66 4.46
N SER A 34 -3.32 -5.86 4.57
CA SER A 34 -3.68 -4.87 3.57
C SER A 34 -3.11 -3.53 4.03
N ILE A 35 -2.01 -3.11 3.41
CA ILE A 35 -1.17 -1.99 3.85
C ILE A 35 -1.99 -0.70 3.89
N ASN A 36 -2.61 -0.35 2.76
CA ASN A 36 -3.39 0.88 2.62
C ASN A 36 -4.68 0.89 3.44
N ARG A 37 -5.17 -0.26 3.89
CA ARG A 37 -6.34 -0.33 4.77
C ARG A 37 -5.95 -0.38 6.25
N GLY A 38 -4.66 -0.61 6.55
CA GLY A 38 -4.14 -0.73 7.90
C GLY A 38 -4.68 -1.94 8.67
N VAL A 39 -5.03 -3.04 7.97
CA VAL A 39 -5.67 -4.22 8.57
C VAL A 39 -4.87 -5.49 8.32
N LEU A 40 -5.01 -6.46 9.25
CA LEU A 40 -4.44 -7.79 9.14
C LEU A 40 -5.50 -8.79 8.68
N ILE A 41 -5.17 -9.68 7.76
CA ILE A 41 -6.09 -10.62 7.11
C ILE A 41 -5.51 -12.04 7.05
N CYS A 42 -6.38 -13.05 7.12
CA CYS A 42 -5.98 -14.45 6.98
C CYS A 42 -5.72 -14.82 5.51
N SER A 43 -5.18 -16.02 5.25
CA SER A 43 -4.89 -16.47 3.88
C SER A 43 -6.14 -16.55 2.99
N ASP A 44 -7.27 -16.98 3.53
CA ASP A 44 -8.54 -17.04 2.78
C ASP A 44 -8.98 -15.65 2.30
N CYS A 45 -9.06 -14.67 3.21
CA CYS A 45 -9.42 -13.28 2.87
C CYS A 45 -8.35 -12.65 1.96
N CYS A 46 -7.07 -12.93 2.21
CA CYS A 46 -5.97 -12.51 1.34
C CYS A 46 -6.16 -12.95 -0.11
N SER A 47 -6.61 -14.19 -0.36
CA SER A 47 -6.88 -14.68 -1.72
C SER A 47 -7.87 -13.78 -2.47
N VAL A 48 -8.90 -13.27 -1.79
CA VAL A 48 -9.87 -12.33 -2.35
C VAL A 48 -9.23 -10.95 -2.57
N HIS A 49 -8.52 -10.41 -1.57
CA HIS A 49 -7.87 -9.10 -1.66
C HIS A 49 -6.92 -9.00 -2.86
N ARG A 50 -6.20 -10.09 -3.16
CA ARG A 50 -5.29 -10.17 -4.31
C ARG A 50 -6.01 -10.04 -5.67
N ASN A 51 -7.28 -10.40 -5.74
CA ASN A 51 -8.09 -10.27 -6.95
C ASN A 51 -8.75 -8.90 -7.12
N LEU A 52 -8.74 -8.05 -6.08
CA LEU A 52 -9.30 -6.70 -6.18
C LEU A 52 -8.37 -5.79 -6.98
N GLY A 53 -7.06 -5.95 -6.80
CA GLY A 53 -6.04 -5.06 -7.34
C GLY A 53 -5.57 -4.01 -6.31
N ARG A 54 -4.38 -3.46 -6.56
CA ARG A 54 -3.66 -2.58 -5.62
C ARG A 54 -4.41 -1.29 -5.29
N GLN A 55 -5.24 -0.80 -6.22
CA GLN A 55 -6.08 0.38 -5.98
C GLN A 55 -7.12 0.16 -4.87
N TYR A 56 -7.46 -1.09 -4.55
CA TYR A 56 -8.35 -1.40 -3.42
C TYR A 56 -7.58 -1.96 -2.24
N SER A 57 -6.63 -2.87 -2.48
CA SER A 57 -5.85 -3.50 -1.42
C SER A 57 -4.42 -3.79 -1.86
N GLN A 58 -3.47 -3.22 -1.15
CA GLN A 58 -2.04 -3.49 -1.28
C GLN A 58 -1.66 -4.60 -0.30
N VAL A 59 -1.53 -5.82 -0.80
CA VAL A 59 -1.37 -7.03 0.03
C VAL A 59 0.12 -7.32 0.25
N ARG A 60 0.50 -7.65 1.49
CA ARG A 60 1.84 -8.13 1.81
C ARG A 60 1.82 -9.17 2.91
N SER A 61 2.66 -10.21 2.78
CA SER A 61 2.81 -11.24 3.82
C SER A 61 3.57 -10.66 5.01
N LEU A 62 3.10 -10.91 6.23
CA LEU A 62 3.78 -10.48 7.45
C LEU A 62 5.12 -11.20 7.67
N ASN A 63 5.18 -12.48 7.30
CA ASN A 63 6.31 -13.35 7.64
C ASN A 63 7.23 -13.67 6.45
N ARG A 64 6.73 -13.49 5.21
CA ARG A 64 7.49 -13.77 3.98
C ARG A 64 7.62 -12.57 3.05
N GLY A 65 6.98 -11.44 3.40
CA GLY A 65 7.04 -10.22 2.61
C GLY A 65 8.32 -9.44 2.90
N MET A 66 8.81 -8.71 1.90
CA MET A 66 9.85 -7.71 2.11
C MET A 66 9.22 -6.45 2.69
N TRP A 67 9.54 -6.10 3.93
CA TRP A 67 8.99 -4.91 4.58
C TRP A 67 10.02 -3.80 4.66
N ASP A 68 9.54 -2.58 4.48
CA ASP A 68 10.22 -1.42 5.01
C ASP A 68 9.81 -1.22 6.47
N THR A 69 10.75 -0.80 7.32
CA THR A 69 10.50 -0.66 8.76
C THR A 69 9.39 0.35 9.05
N PRO A 70 9.41 1.58 8.49
CA PRO A 70 8.35 2.57 8.74
C PRO A 70 6.97 2.09 8.25
N GLN A 71 6.93 1.39 7.11
CA GLN A 71 5.69 0.86 6.56
C GLN A 71 5.09 -0.25 7.46
N LEU A 72 5.93 -1.14 8.01
CA LEU A 72 5.47 -2.18 8.93
C LEU A 72 4.99 -1.58 10.26
N GLU A 73 5.71 -0.58 10.77
CA GLU A 73 5.32 0.17 11.96
C GLU A 73 3.97 0.87 11.78
N LEU A 74 3.74 1.51 10.63
CA LEU A 74 2.45 2.11 10.29
C LEU A 74 1.31 1.09 10.32
N VAL A 75 1.48 -0.07 9.68
CA VAL A 75 0.44 -1.11 9.65
C VAL A 75 0.14 -1.63 11.05
N LYS A 76 1.18 -1.87 11.87
CA LYS A 76 1.03 -2.28 13.27
C LYS A 76 0.32 -1.22 14.09
N LEU A 77 0.66 0.05 13.91
CA LEU A 77 0.05 1.18 14.59
C LEU A 77 -1.44 1.28 14.23
N LEU A 78 -1.78 1.31 12.94
CA LEU A 78 -3.16 1.38 12.45
C LEU A 78 -4.01 0.22 12.95
N HIS A 79 -3.46 -1.00 12.91
CA HIS A 79 -4.13 -2.17 13.44
C HIS A 79 -4.41 -2.03 14.94
N LYS A 80 -3.40 -1.65 15.73
CA LYS A 80 -3.50 -1.44 17.19
C LYS A 80 -4.52 -0.35 17.55
N THR A 81 -4.60 0.71 16.77
CA THR A 81 -5.59 1.79 16.97
C THR A 81 -6.99 1.44 16.47
N GLY A 82 -7.19 0.23 15.92
CA GLY A 82 -8.50 -0.26 15.51
C GLY A 82 -8.97 0.29 14.17
N SER A 83 -8.07 0.44 13.19
CA SER A 83 -8.36 0.85 11.80
C SER A 83 -9.56 0.14 11.17
N ASN A 84 -9.80 -1.13 11.54
CA ASN A 84 -10.94 -1.90 11.05
C ASN A 84 -12.30 -1.24 11.36
N ARG A 85 -12.40 -0.43 12.42
CA ARG A 85 -13.60 0.34 12.75
C ARG A 85 -13.92 1.42 11.73
N VAL A 86 -12.95 1.90 10.95
CA VAL A 86 -13.19 2.82 9.82
C VAL A 86 -13.99 2.11 8.73
N TRP A 87 -13.57 0.89 8.40
CA TRP A 87 -14.12 0.08 7.32
C TRP A 87 -15.39 -0.69 7.69
N GLU A 88 -15.74 -0.75 8.99
CA GLU A 88 -16.94 -1.43 9.51
C GLU A 88 -17.81 -0.47 10.36
N HIS A 89 -17.60 0.84 10.26
CA HIS A 89 -18.24 1.85 11.11
C HIS A 89 -19.77 1.67 11.20
N ALA A 90 -20.45 1.59 10.06
CA ALA A 90 -21.91 1.46 10.00
C ALA A 90 -22.41 0.09 10.50
N MET A 91 -21.55 -0.94 10.54
CA MET A 91 -21.91 -2.23 11.13
C MET A 91 -21.85 -2.20 12.66
N LEU A 92 -21.04 -1.32 13.22
CA LEU A 92 -20.87 -1.15 14.67
C LEU A 92 -21.91 -0.20 15.28
N ASP A 93 -22.58 0.61 14.46
CA ASP A 93 -23.63 1.51 14.90
C ASP A 93 -24.94 0.75 15.16
N PRO A 94 -25.46 0.76 16.40
CA PRO A 94 -26.71 0.07 16.74
C PRO A 94 -27.89 0.49 15.87
N ALA A 95 -27.95 1.74 15.40
CA ALA A 95 -29.05 2.27 14.60
C ALA A 95 -29.07 1.73 13.15
N SER A 96 -27.92 1.28 12.63
CA SER A 96 -27.79 0.83 11.25
C SER A 96 -27.33 -0.63 11.09
N SER A 97 -26.80 -1.25 12.15
CA SER A 97 -26.30 -2.63 12.17
C SER A 97 -27.26 -3.67 11.58
N SER A 98 -28.58 -3.54 11.82
CA SER A 98 -29.61 -4.47 11.33
C SER A 98 -29.80 -4.46 9.81
N LYS A 99 -29.30 -3.43 9.11
CA LYS A 99 -29.42 -3.28 7.65
C LYS A 99 -28.37 -4.09 6.89
N PHE A 100 -27.28 -4.49 7.55
CA PHE A 100 -26.14 -5.13 6.92
C PHE A 100 -26.15 -6.63 7.17
N LYS A 101 -25.65 -7.41 6.19
CA LYS A 101 -25.41 -8.83 6.38
C LYS A 101 -24.33 -9.03 7.45
N ARG A 102 -24.43 -10.13 8.20
CA ARG A 102 -23.43 -10.50 9.20
C ARG A 102 -22.04 -10.60 8.57
N LYS A 103 -21.02 -10.26 9.35
CA LYS A 103 -19.62 -10.54 9.03
C LYS A 103 -19.41 -12.05 8.83
N PRO A 104 -18.63 -12.48 7.81
CA PRO A 104 -18.26 -13.87 7.64
C PRO A 104 -17.54 -14.43 8.87
N LEU A 105 -17.71 -15.73 9.10
CA LEU A 105 -16.98 -16.49 10.12
C LEU A 105 -15.74 -17.16 9.49
N PRO A 106 -14.79 -17.65 10.30
CA PRO A 106 -13.57 -18.29 9.79
C PRO A 106 -13.83 -19.46 8.84
N HIS A 107 -14.88 -20.24 9.10
CA HIS A 107 -15.24 -21.44 8.33
C HIS A 107 -16.21 -21.17 7.17
N ASP A 108 -16.71 -19.93 7.01
CA ASP A 108 -17.56 -19.59 5.87
C ASP A 108 -16.75 -19.73 4.56
N PRO A 109 -17.37 -20.17 3.45
CA PRO A 109 -16.65 -20.41 2.20
C PRO A 109 -16.06 -19.11 1.63
N VAL A 110 -14.88 -19.22 1.00
CA VAL A 110 -14.20 -18.07 0.38
C VAL A 110 -15.11 -17.44 -0.70
N LEU A 111 -15.62 -18.26 -1.60
CA LEU A 111 -16.61 -17.87 -2.60
C LEU A 111 -17.97 -18.51 -2.29
N PRO A 112 -19.08 -17.77 -2.42
CA PRO A 112 -19.17 -16.32 -2.67
C PRO A 112 -19.12 -15.48 -1.37
N THR A 113 -19.10 -16.11 -0.19
CA THR A 113 -19.42 -15.44 1.08
C THR A 113 -18.37 -14.43 1.52
N LYS A 114 -17.10 -14.85 1.69
CA LYS A 114 -16.02 -13.92 2.07
C LYS A 114 -15.78 -12.89 0.97
N GLU A 115 -15.84 -13.30 -0.30
CA GLU A 115 -15.69 -12.41 -1.45
C GLU A 115 -16.71 -11.27 -1.46
N ALA A 116 -18.01 -11.59 -1.36
CA ALA A 116 -19.06 -10.58 -1.38
C ALA A 116 -18.91 -9.57 -0.24
N PHE A 117 -18.54 -10.05 0.96
CA PHE A 117 -18.31 -9.16 2.10
C PHE A 117 -17.09 -8.25 1.88
N ILE A 118 -15.97 -8.80 1.43
CA ILE A 118 -14.73 -8.04 1.18
C ILE A 118 -14.93 -6.99 0.09
N LYS A 119 -15.64 -7.32 -0.99
CA LYS A 119 -16.03 -6.34 -2.04
C LYS A 119 -16.92 -5.24 -1.47
N ALA A 120 -17.97 -5.60 -0.73
CA ALA A 120 -18.83 -4.61 -0.08
C ALA A 120 -18.05 -3.68 0.86
N LYS A 121 -17.09 -4.23 1.60
CA LYS A 121 -16.27 -3.50 2.58
C LYS A 121 -15.30 -2.51 1.93
N TYR A 122 -14.50 -2.96 0.96
CA TYR A 122 -13.35 -2.18 0.46
C TYR A 122 -13.49 -1.65 -0.97
N VAL A 123 -14.42 -2.17 -1.76
CA VAL A 123 -14.70 -1.69 -3.12
C VAL A 123 -15.93 -0.77 -3.08
N ASP A 124 -17.04 -1.26 -2.52
CA ASP A 124 -18.30 -0.51 -2.50
C ASP A 124 -18.37 0.49 -1.32
N HIS A 125 -17.42 0.39 -0.39
CA HIS A 125 -17.38 1.20 0.85
C HIS A 125 -18.75 1.22 1.55
N ALA A 126 -19.38 0.05 1.64
CA ALA A 126 -20.75 -0.09 2.12
C ALA A 126 -20.89 0.25 3.60
N PHE A 127 -19.82 0.10 4.38
CA PHE A 127 -19.86 0.17 5.85
C PHE A 127 -19.05 1.34 6.44
N ILE A 128 -18.45 2.20 5.62
CA ILE A 128 -17.80 3.41 6.13
C ILE A 128 -18.84 4.37 6.70
N ARG A 129 -18.42 5.31 7.55
CA ARG A 129 -19.28 6.42 7.98
C ARG A 129 -19.76 7.20 6.74
N LYS A 130 -21.04 7.51 6.69
CA LYS A 130 -21.68 8.40 5.69
C LYS A 130 -22.50 9.45 6.45
N PRO A 131 -22.71 10.66 5.89
CA PRO A 131 -23.62 11.62 6.51
C PRO A 131 -25.02 11.03 6.57
N SER A 132 -25.80 11.35 7.62
CA SER A 132 -27.20 10.91 7.69
C SER A 132 -27.98 11.50 6.51
N LYS A 133 -29.12 10.90 6.18
CA LYS A 133 -30.04 11.48 5.17
C LYS A 133 -30.58 12.85 5.59
N ASP A 134 -30.61 13.09 6.90
CA ASP A 134 -31.11 14.33 7.51
C ASP A 134 -29.98 15.32 7.80
N ASP A 135 -28.72 14.91 7.65
CA ASP A 135 -27.56 15.79 7.79
C ASP A 135 -27.21 16.40 6.42
N GLU A 136 -26.79 17.65 6.42
CA GLU A 136 -26.13 18.22 5.25
C GLU A 136 -24.90 17.35 4.90
N PRO A 137 -24.73 16.94 3.63
CA PRO A 137 -23.54 16.24 3.20
C PRO A 137 -22.31 17.04 3.60
N TRP A 138 -21.30 16.39 4.18
CA TRP A 138 -20.05 17.09 4.45
C TRP A 138 -19.47 17.61 3.14
N SER A 139 -19.02 18.86 3.14
CA SER A 139 -18.30 19.42 2.00
C SER A 139 -16.95 18.70 1.88
N LEU A 140 -16.60 18.26 0.67
CA LEU A 140 -15.27 17.69 0.42
C LEU A 140 -14.17 18.69 0.74
N ASP A 141 -14.41 19.98 0.51
CA ASP A 141 -13.47 21.03 0.87
C ASP A 141 -13.23 21.08 2.39
N ASP A 142 -14.27 20.90 3.20
CA ASP A 142 -14.13 20.83 4.66
C ASP A 142 -13.37 19.57 5.08
N VAL A 143 -13.64 18.43 4.44
CA VAL A 143 -12.91 17.18 4.71
C VAL A 143 -11.44 17.30 4.31
N ASN A 144 -11.13 17.99 3.21
CA ASN A 144 -9.77 18.27 2.76
C ASN A 144 -9.02 19.18 3.75
N LYS A 145 -9.67 20.25 4.21
CA LYS A 145 -9.12 21.14 5.25
C LYS A 145 -8.91 20.41 6.57
N GLN A 146 -9.83 19.51 6.95
CA GLN A 146 -9.68 18.65 8.12
C GLN A 146 -8.48 17.71 7.98
N LEU A 147 -8.30 17.08 6.82
CA LEU A 147 -7.12 16.24 6.53
C LEU A 147 -5.84 17.06 6.67
N TRP A 148 -5.78 18.21 6.00
CA TRP A 148 -4.63 19.12 6.02
C TRP A 148 -4.25 19.59 7.42
N SER A 149 -5.24 19.82 8.30
CA SER A 149 -5.01 20.18 9.71
C SER A 149 -4.61 18.97 10.57
N CYS A 150 -5.28 17.82 10.40
CA CYS A 150 -5.09 16.60 11.18
C CYS A 150 -3.66 16.06 11.12
N VAL A 151 -3.02 16.15 9.95
CA VAL A 151 -1.67 15.62 9.71
C VAL A 151 -0.56 16.37 10.46
N ARG A 152 -0.88 17.47 11.14
CA ARG A 152 0.00 18.15 12.11
C ARG A 152 0.24 17.31 13.38
N THR A 153 -0.63 16.33 13.64
CA THR A 153 -0.63 15.49 14.84
C THR A 153 -0.36 14.03 14.52
N ALA A 154 -0.07 13.22 15.54
CA ALA A 154 0.20 11.78 15.39
C ALA A 154 -1.06 10.91 15.23
N HIS A 155 -2.26 11.49 15.04
CA HIS A 155 -3.54 10.77 14.94
C HIS A 155 -3.77 10.16 13.55
N VAL A 156 -2.97 9.15 13.21
CA VAL A 156 -2.99 8.48 11.90
C VAL A 156 -4.31 7.76 11.62
N ASP A 157 -5.02 7.28 12.65
CA ASP A 157 -6.35 6.68 12.51
C ASP A 157 -7.43 7.69 12.06
N THR A 158 -7.30 8.95 12.49
CA THR A 158 -8.18 10.03 12.08
C THR A 158 -7.89 10.43 10.64
N THR A 159 -6.61 10.52 10.25
CA THR A 159 -6.19 10.69 8.85
C THR A 159 -6.76 9.57 7.96
N LEU A 160 -6.65 8.30 8.38
CA LEU A 160 -7.21 7.16 7.64
C LEU A 160 -8.72 7.28 7.45
N ARG A 161 -9.44 7.74 8.48
CA ARG A 161 -10.89 7.97 8.41
C ARG A 161 -11.25 9.07 7.42
N LEU A 162 -10.53 10.18 7.43
CA LEU A 162 -10.75 11.29 6.50
C LEU A 162 -10.50 10.84 5.05
N LEU A 163 -9.41 10.10 4.81
CA LEU A 163 -9.13 9.48 3.51
C LEU A 163 -10.25 8.52 3.07
N ALA A 164 -10.77 7.70 3.99
CA ALA A 164 -11.92 6.82 3.70
C ALA A 164 -13.22 7.59 3.40
N MET A 165 -13.38 8.80 3.95
CA MET A 165 -14.51 9.71 3.67
C MET A 165 -14.35 10.48 2.35
N GLY A 166 -13.22 10.32 1.65
CA GLY A 166 -12.97 10.95 0.35
C GLY A 166 -12.07 12.19 0.41
N ALA A 167 -11.33 12.41 1.50
CA ALA A 167 -10.34 13.48 1.55
C ALA A 167 -9.31 13.33 0.42
N ASP A 168 -9.04 14.43 -0.28
CA ASP A 168 -8.03 14.48 -1.32
C ASP A 168 -6.64 14.61 -0.71
N VAL A 169 -5.82 13.57 -0.91
CA VAL A 169 -4.42 13.53 -0.49
C VAL A 169 -3.57 14.56 -1.24
N HIS A 170 -4.02 15.00 -2.42
CA HIS A 170 -3.39 16.00 -3.27
C HIS A 170 -3.88 17.43 -3.00
N TYR A 171 -4.71 17.63 -1.98
CA TYR A 171 -5.14 18.96 -1.59
C TYR A 171 -3.93 19.88 -1.38
N VAL A 172 -4.04 21.12 -1.84
CA VAL A 172 -3.02 22.15 -1.69
C VAL A 172 -3.67 23.35 -1.02
N ASP A 173 -3.11 23.77 0.11
CA ASP A 173 -3.56 24.97 0.80
C ASP A 173 -3.41 26.22 -0.10
N PRO A 174 -4.47 27.03 -0.30
CA PRO A 174 -4.43 28.22 -1.15
C PRO A 174 -3.45 29.30 -0.70
N GLU A 175 -3.11 29.38 0.60
CA GLU A 175 -2.27 30.46 1.11
C GLU A 175 -0.78 30.20 0.84
N LYS A 176 -0.29 28.99 1.14
CA LYS A 176 1.14 28.66 1.10
C LYS A 176 1.51 27.61 0.04
N GLY A 177 0.53 27.03 -0.64
CA GLY A 177 0.76 25.94 -1.57
C GLY A 177 1.23 24.65 -0.88
N ASN A 178 1.00 24.50 0.43
CA ASN A 178 1.43 23.31 1.16
C ASN A 178 0.40 22.19 1.02
N SER A 179 0.81 21.02 0.55
CA SER A 179 0.01 19.79 0.63
C SER A 179 0.02 19.17 2.04
N PRO A 180 -0.89 18.23 2.37
CA PRO A 180 -0.82 17.49 3.63
C PRO A 180 0.56 16.86 3.89
N LEU A 181 1.27 16.43 2.84
CA LEU A 181 2.61 15.85 2.98
C LEU A 181 3.65 16.89 3.41
N HIS A 182 3.58 18.13 2.91
CA HIS A 182 4.43 19.23 3.37
C HIS A 182 4.21 19.51 4.85
N VAL A 183 2.95 19.54 5.28
CA VAL A 183 2.58 19.81 6.67
C VAL A 183 3.08 18.68 7.59
N ALA A 184 2.83 17.42 7.22
CA ALA A 184 3.31 16.26 7.98
C ALA A 184 4.84 16.25 8.11
N ALA A 185 5.55 16.56 7.02
CA ALA A 185 7.01 16.60 6.98
C ALA A 185 7.57 17.72 7.87
N LYS A 186 6.98 18.92 7.79
CA LYS A 186 7.35 20.07 8.61
C LYS A 186 7.14 19.81 10.10
N GLU A 187 6.07 19.13 10.48
CA GLU A 187 5.76 18.84 11.90
C GLU A 187 6.42 17.54 12.41
N GLY A 188 7.30 16.91 11.63
CA GLY A 188 8.02 15.70 12.03
C GLY A 188 7.17 14.44 12.14
N GLN A 189 5.99 14.40 11.51
CA GLN A 189 5.02 13.31 11.64
C GLN A 189 5.31 12.13 10.71
N ALA A 190 6.31 11.31 11.06
CA ALA A 190 6.78 10.20 10.23
C ALA A 190 5.67 9.22 9.79
N MET A 191 4.78 8.81 10.70
CA MET A 191 3.70 7.87 10.36
C MET A 191 2.60 8.52 9.50
N GLN A 192 2.40 9.84 9.60
CA GLN A 192 1.51 10.56 8.69
C GLN A 192 2.11 10.60 7.28
N VAL A 193 3.42 10.86 7.16
CA VAL A 193 4.14 10.82 5.88
C VAL A 193 3.98 9.46 5.20
N GLU A 194 4.19 8.35 5.92
CA GLU A 194 4.02 7.00 5.36
C GLU A 194 2.59 6.75 4.88
N LEU A 195 1.57 7.12 5.68
CA LEU A 195 0.17 6.92 5.30
C LEU A 195 -0.21 7.74 4.06
N LEU A 196 0.14 9.02 4.04
CA LEU A 196 -0.15 9.92 2.92
C LEU A 196 0.54 9.43 1.65
N TYR A 197 1.80 8.99 1.74
CA TYR A 197 2.53 8.42 0.61
C TYR A 197 1.85 7.15 0.06
N ILE A 198 1.41 6.23 0.94
CA ILE A 198 0.69 5.02 0.53
C ILE A 198 -0.60 5.36 -0.24
N TYR A 199 -1.27 6.45 0.12
CA TYR A 199 -2.48 6.94 -0.55
C TYR A 199 -2.20 7.73 -1.84
N GLY A 200 -0.93 8.03 -2.13
CA GLY A 200 -0.48 8.60 -3.40
C GLY A 200 0.15 9.97 -3.31
N ALA A 201 0.34 10.55 -2.11
CA ALA A 201 0.97 11.86 -1.94
C ALA A 201 2.33 11.94 -2.63
N ASP A 202 2.59 13.05 -3.32
CA ASP A 202 3.83 13.28 -4.06
C ASP A 202 4.92 13.90 -3.15
N PRO A 203 6.02 13.19 -2.85
CA PRO A 203 7.15 13.67 -2.06
C PRO A 203 8.03 14.69 -2.80
N LEU A 204 7.86 14.87 -4.12
CA LEU A 204 8.60 15.82 -4.95
C LEU A 204 7.79 17.07 -5.31
N LEU A 205 6.51 17.14 -4.92
CA LEU A 205 5.69 18.33 -5.11
C LEU A 205 6.33 19.52 -4.39
N CYS A 206 6.53 20.64 -5.10
CA CYS A 206 6.98 21.88 -4.49
C CYS A 206 5.79 22.75 -4.04
N ASN A 207 5.95 23.42 -2.90
CA ASN A 207 5.01 24.45 -2.46
C ASN A 207 5.26 25.81 -3.14
N ALA A 208 4.55 26.86 -2.71
CA ALA A 208 4.70 28.22 -3.29
C ALA A 208 6.08 28.87 -3.03
N ALA A 209 6.92 28.28 -2.17
CA ALA A 209 8.29 28.71 -1.92
C ALA A 209 9.33 27.84 -2.66
N ASP A 210 8.89 27.03 -3.63
CA ASP A 210 9.71 26.06 -4.36
C ASP A 210 10.40 25.01 -3.45
N LEU A 211 9.80 24.72 -2.29
CA LEU A 211 10.33 23.75 -1.33
C LEU A 211 9.55 22.44 -1.39
N THR A 212 10.26 21.32 -1.39
CA THR A 212 9.68 19.98 -1.25
C THR A 212 9.40 19.62 0.23
N PRO A 213 8.54 18.63 0.52
CA PRO A 213 8.36 18.11 1.88
C PRO A 213 9.68 17.72 2.55
N ALA A 214 10.60 17.07 1.83
CA ALA A 214 11.91 16.69 2.36
C ALA A 214 12.76 17.90 2.78
N GLN A 215 12.73 18.97 1.98
CA GLN A 215 13.45 20.20 2.28
C GLN A 215 12.87 20.92 3.51
N LEU A 216 11.54 20.95 3.65
CA LEU A 216 10.88 21.50 4.85
C LEU A 216 11.23 20.71 6.12
N ALA A 217 11.17 19.37 6.06
CA ALA A 217 11.59 18.52 7.17
C ALA A 217 13.05 18.79 7.58
N ARG A 218 13.95 19.00 6.60
CA ARG A 218 15.35 19.32 6.85
C ARG A 218 15.54 20.70 7.49
N GLN A 219 14.77 21.71 7.07
CA GLN A 219 14.81 23.05 7.65
C GLN A 219 14.36 23.06 9.12
N ASP A 220 13.34 22.28 9.46
CA ASP A 220 12.80 22.19 10.83
C ASP A 220 13.54 21.16 11.71
N GLY A 221 14.64 20.55 11.20
CA GLY A 221 15.55 19.70 11.97
C GLY A 221 15.22 18.20 11.96
N PHE A 222 14.21 17.77 11.20
CA PHE A 222 13.81 16.37 11.05
C PHE A 222 14.60 15.65 9.95
N VAL A 223 15.91 15.50 10.16
CA VAL A 223 16.85 14.96 9.15
C VAL A 223 16.51 13.53 8.73
N ASP A 224 16.19 12.65 9.68
CA ASP A 224 15.84 11.25 9.37
C ASP A 224 14.56 11.16 8.53
N LEU A 225 13.57 12.01 8.82
CA LEU A 225 12.33 12.09 8.04
C LEU A 225 12.58 12.67 6.65
N ALA A 226 13.44 13.68 6.53
CA ALA A 226 13.85 14.23 5.24
C ALA A 226 14.53 13.17 4.37
N ASN A 227 15.46 12.40 4.94
CA ASN A 227 16.12 11.28 4.24
C ASN A 227 15.10 10.23 3.82
N ARG A 228 14.12 9.93 4.69
CA ARG A 228 13.03 9.01 4.35
C ARG A 228 12.19 9.51 3.16
N LEU A 229 11.83 10.79 3.13
CA LEU A 229 11.11 11.40 2.00
C LEU A 229 11.93 11.36 0.70
N ASP A 230 13.25 11.59 0.80
CA ASP A 230 14.17 11.43 -0.33
C ASP A 230 14.18 9.96 -0.82
N GLU A 231 14.21 8.97 0.07
CA GLU A 231 14.11 7.55 -0.28
C GLU A 231 12.77 7.19 -0.95
N LEU A 232 11.65 7.74 -0.47
CA LEU A 232 10.31 7.51 -1.04
C LEU A 232 10.24 7.99 -2.50
N SER A 233 11.02 9.01 -2.87
CA SER A 233 11.13 9.49 -4.25
C SER A 233 11.73 8.46 -5.23
N PHE A 234 12.42 7.44 -4.69
CA PHE A 234 13.00 6.33 -5.45
C PHE A 234 12.31 4.99 -5.17
N ASP A 235 11.23 4.94 -4.39
CA ASP A 235 10.60 3.67 -3.95
C ASP A 235 10.27 2.73 -5.13
N LEU A 236 9.73 3.28 -6.22
CA LEU A 236 9.43 2.50 -7.41
C LEU A 236 10.68 1.83 -7.98
N THR A 237 11.72 2.62 -8.25
CA THR A 237 12.98 2.11 -8.83
C THR A 237 13.72 1.20 -7.86
N ASN A 238 13.64 1.49 -6.56
CA ASN A 238 14.20 0.67 -5.49
C ASN A 238 13.55 -0.71 -5.47
N ARG A 239 12.22 -0.76 -5.61
CA ARG A 239 11.50 -2.02 -5.65
C ARG A 239 11.85 -2.84 -6.88
N LEU A 240 11.99 -2.20 -8.04
CA LEU A 240 12.45 -2.86 -9.26
C LEU A 240 13.87 -3.43 -9.11
N SER A 241 14.80 -2.65 -8.57
CA SER A 241 16.17 -3.10 -8.28
C SER A 241 16.20 -4.23 -7.23
N LEU A 242 15.39 -4.12 -6.18
CA LEU A 242 15.26 -5.12 -5.14
C LEU A 242 14.73 -6.45 -5.71
N PHE A 243 13.76 -6.40 -6.59
CA PHE A 243 13.22 -7.58 -7.27
C PHE A 243 14.27 -8.29 -8.13
N LEU A 244 15.15 -7.55 -8.81
CA LEU A 244 16.20 -8.13 -9.65
C LEU A 244 17.41 -8.66 -8.85
N CYS A 245 17.86 -7.91 -7.85
CA CYS A 245 19.17 -8.11 -7.20
C CYS A 245 19.09 -8.53 -5.73
N GLY A 246 17.91 -8.47 -5.11
CA GLY A 246 17.73 -8.66 -3.66
C GLY A 246 18.36 -7.55 -2.82
N ARG A 247 18.74 -6.41 -3.42
CA ARG A 247 19.34 -5.24 -2.74
C ARG A 247 18.76 -3.94 -3.28
N LYS A 248 18.65 -2.93 -2.42
CA LYS A 248 18.28 -1.56 -2.80
C LYS A 248 19.54 -0.75 -3.13
N PRO A 249 19.43 0.30 -3.96
CA PRO A 249 20.49 1.30 -4.14
C PRO A 249 20.84 2.00 -2.81
N ASP A 250 22.07 2.48 -2.69
CA ASP A 250 22.52 3.25 -1.54
C ASP A 250 22.42 4.76 -1.82
N HIS A 251 21.30 5.34 -1.42
CA HIS A 251 21.03 6.77 -1.63
C HIS A 251 21.93 7.69 -0.81
N GLN A 252 22.48 7.22 0.32
CA GLN A 252 23.37 8.03 1.16
C GLN A 252 24.68 8.34 0.42
N HIS A 253 25.14 7.39 -0.41
CA HIS A 253 26.34 7.53 -1.24
C HIS A 253 26.03 7.99 -2.68
N GLN A 254 24.89 8.67 -2.91
CA GLN A 254 24.45 9.17 -4.23
C GLN A 254 24.27 8.06 -5.29
N GLN A 255 24.16 6.79 -4.88
CA GLN A 255 23.83 5.69 -5.77
C GLN A 255 22.31 5.53 -5.82
N HIS A 256 21.66 6.26 -6.72
CA HIS A 256 20.20 6.26 -6.85
C HIS A 256 19.64 5.08 -7.66
N PHE A 257 20.47 4.43 -8.47
CA PHE A 257 20.07 3.31 -9.32
C PHE A 257 20.99 2.12 -9.14
N LEU A 258 20.40 0.93 -9.06
CA LEU A 258 21.11 -0.35 -9.04
C LEU A 258 20.61 -1.21 -10.21
N ILE A 259 21.42 -1.31 -11.26
CA ILE A 259 21.03 -1.98 -12.51
C ILE A 259 22.00 -3.13 -12.78
N PRO A 260 21.57 -4.40 -12.66
CA PRO A 260 22.42 -5.55 -12.95
C PRO A 260 22.74 -5.68 -14.44
N GLU A 261 23.92 -6.20 -14.75
CA GLU A 261 24.31 -6.54 -16.12
C GLU A 261 23.82 -7.94 -16.50
N LEU A 262 23.13 -8.04 -17.64
CA LEU A 262 22.80 -9.34 -18.24
C LEU A 262 24.00 -9.83 -19.05
N THR A 263 24.62 -10.94 -18.61
CA THR A 263 25.85 -11.50 -19.21
C THR A 263 25.65 -12.21 -20.55
N ALA A 264 24.44 -12.24 -21.10
CA ALA A 264 24.12 -13.03 -22.29
C ALA A 264 24.27 -12.26 -23.62
N LYS A 265 25.34 -12.58 -24.37
CA LYS A 265 25.74 -11.92 -25.63
C LYS A 265 24.74 -12.05 -26.80
N ASN A 266 23.92 -13.11 -26.85
CA ASN A 266 23.09 -13.42 -28.03
C ASN A 266 21.71 -12.73 -28.04
N THR A 267 21.40 -11.88 -27.06
CA THR A 267 20.09 -11.20 -26.92
C THR A 267 20.19 -9.69 -27.19
N VAL A 268 21.40 -9.16 -27.45
CA VAL A 268 21.71 -7.73 -27.38
C VAL A 268 21.01 -6.90 -28.47
N GLU A 269 20.81 -7.42 -29.68
CA GLU A 269 20.23 -6.66 -30.81
C GLU A 269 18.71 -6.45 -30.67
N THR A 270 17.94 -7.50 -30.37
CA THR A 270 16.49 -7.39 -30.16
C THR A 270 16.17 -6.50 -28.96
N LEU A 271 16.97 -6.60 -27.90
CA LEU A 271 16.85 -5.76 -26.70
C LEU A 271 17.19 -4.30 -26.97
N ARG A 272 18.14 -4.03 -27.86
CA ARG A 272 18.46 -2.66 -28.29
C ARG A 272 17.28 -1.99 -28.99
N SER A 273 16.56 -2.72 -29.86
CA SER A 273 15.37 -2.19 -30.53
C SER A 273 14.24 -1.88 -29.55
N VAL A 274 13.99 -2.75 -28.56
CA VAL A 274 12.98 -2.52 -27.53
C VAL A 274 13.35 -1.31 -26.65
N ARG A 275 14.60 -1.22 -26.20
CA ARG A 275 15.07 -0.08 -25.41
C ARG A 275 14.91 1.24 -26.14
N LEU A 276 15.23 1.30 -27.44
CA LEU A 276 15.03 2.51 -28.25
C LEU A 276 13.55 2.90 -28.33
N LYS A 277 12.63 1.93 -28.42
CA LYS A 277 11.19 2.21 -28.38
C LYS A 277 10.75 2.77 -27.03
N ILE A 278 11.27 2.24 -25.92
CA ILE A 278 10.99 2.74 -24.57
C ILE A 278 11.54 4.16 -24.40
N GLN A 279 12.76 4.43 -24.87
CA GLN A 279 13.38 5.77 -24.85
C GLN A 279 12.62 6.80 -25.68
N ALA A 280 11.95 6.37 -26.74
CA ALA A 280 11.14 7.24 -27.60
C ALA A 280 9.73 7.51 -27.03
N LEU A 281 9.35 6.91 -25.89
CA LEU A 281 8.05 7.17 -25.28
C LEU A 281 8.02 8.59 -24.67
N PRO A 282 6.89 9.30 -24.78
CA PRO A 282 6.65 10.49 -23.97
C PRO A 282 6.72 10.15 -22.47
N ASP A 283 7.15 11.10 -21.63
CA ASP A 283 7.33 10.91 -20.19
C ASP A 283 6.07 10.32 -19.52
N CYS A 284 4.89 10.88 -19.82
CA CYS A 284 3.63 10.41 -19.26
C CYS A 284 3.26 8.97 -19.66
N ALA A 285 3.73 8.49 -20.82
CA ALA A 285 3.53 7.11 -21.26
C ALA A 285 4.54 6.17 -20.61
N PHE A 286 5.78 6.64 -20.44
CA PHE A 286 6.84 5.92 -19.74
C PHE A 286 6.52 5.72 -18.25
N GLU A 287 5.98 6.73 -17.58
CA GLU A 287 5.50 6.63 -16.19
C GLU A 287 4.40 5.58 -16.04
N LYS A 288 3.41 5.56 -16.96
CA LYS A 288 2.36 4.54 -16.96
C LYS A 288 2.93 3.13 -17.13
N LEU A 289 3.93 2.97 -18.00
CA LEU A 289 4.63 1.69 -18.17
C LEU A 289 5.36 1.28 -16.89
N LEU A 290 6.06 2.20 -16.23
CA LEU A 290 6.75 1.95 -14.96
C LEU A 290 5.78 1.52 -13.85
N GLN A 291 4.62 2.17 -13.75
CA GLN A 291 3.55 1.77 -12.83
C GLN A 291 3.05 0.35 -13.11
N ASP A 292 2.83 0.03 -14.39
CA ASP A 292 2.33 -1.28 -14.79
C ASP A 292 3.38 -2.39 -14.52
N VAL A 293 4.67 -2.10 -14.71
CA VAL A 293 5.78 -3.01 -14.35
C VAL A 293 5.90 -3.17 -12.84
N TYR A 294 5.78 -2.08 -12.06
CA TYR A 294 5.79 -2.13 -10.61
C TYR A 294 4.66 -3.00 -10.06
N ASP A 295 3.44 -2.86 -10.59
CA ASP A 295 2.29 -3.67 -10.19
C ASP A 295 2.56 -5.16 -10.46
N GLU A 296 3.17 -5.50 -11.60
CA GLU A 296 3.53 -6.89 -11.90
C GLU A 296 4.64 -7.44 -11.00
N VAL A 297 5.63 -6.61 -10.61
CA VAL A 297 6.62 -6.97 -9.58
C VAL A 297 5.93 -7.29 -8.26
N ASP A 298 5.05 -6.39 -7.77
CA ASP A 298 4.27 -6.59 -6.54
C ASP A 298 3.44 -7.88 -6.58
N ARG A 299 2.81 -8.18 -7.73
CA ARG A 299 2.04 -9.41 -7.93
C ARG A 299 2.93 -10.66 -7.87
N ARG A 300 4.08 -10.66 -8.55
CA ARG A 300 5.03 -11.80 -8.56
C ARG A 300 5.62 -12.06 -7.18
N GLU A 301 6.01 -11.01 -6.45
CA GLU A 301 6.48 -11.11 -5.06
C GLU A 301 5.41 -11.70 -4.14
N THR A 302 4.18 -11.19 -4.23
CA THR A 302 3.05 -11.70 -3.44
C THR A 302 2.74 -13.16 -3.77
N GLN A 303 2.83 -13.55 -5.05
CA GLN A 303 2.67 -14.94 -5.47
C GLN A 303 3.78 -15.85 -4.91
N ALA A 304 5.03 -15.40 -4.91
CA ALA A 304 6.14 -16.16 -4.34
C ALA A 304 5.97 -16.37 -2.83
N ALA A 305 5.58 -15.31 -2.10
CA ALA A 305 5.26 -15.41 -0.68
C ALA A 305 4.11 -16.39 -0.40
N TRP A 306 3.07 -16.35 -1.24
CA TRP A 306 1.92 -17.26 -1.14
C TRP A 306 2.33 -18.72 -1.33
N MET A 307 3.10 -19.01 -2.39
CA MET A 307 3.61 -20.35 -2.66
C MET A 307 4.49 -20.85 -1.51
N ALA A 308 5.39 -20.00 -0.98
CA ALA A 308 6.27 -20.35 0.13
C ALA A 308 5.53 -20.68 1.44
N MET A 309 4.36 -20.05 1.68
CA MET A 309 3.52 -20.33 2.85
C MET A 309 2.68 -21.61 2.73
N ASN A 310 2.39 -22.03 1.49
CA ASN A 310 1.56 -23.19 1.21
C ASN A 310 2.37 -24.45 0.84
N GLN A 311 3.69 -24.35 0.70
CA GLN A 311 4.58 -25.50 0.51
C GLN A 311 4.37 -26.55 1.61
N GLY A 312 4.01 -27.77 1.20
CA GLY A 312 3.81 -28.91 2.10
C GLY A 312 2.40 -29.07 2.68
N LYS A 313 1.46 -28.17 2.38
CA LYS A 313 0.03 -28.38 2.71
C LYS A 313 -0.71 -28.97 1.51
N ILE A 314 -1.49 -30.03 1.72
CA ILE A 314 -2.42 -30.53 0.70
C ILE A 314 -3.42 -29.40 0.42
N THR A 315 -3.37 -28.86 -0.79
CA THR A 315 -4.16 -27.70 -1.20
C THR A 315 -5.62 -28.10 -1.33
N SER A 316 -6.42 -27.82 -0.30
CA SER A 316 -7.88 -27.87 -0.41
C SER A 316 -8.34 -26.74 -1.34
N GLY A 317 -8.70 -27.05 -2.60
CA GLY A 317 -9.60 -26.32 -3.53
C GLY A 317 -9.46 -24.81 -3.80
N ASN A 318 -8.76 -24.04 -2.97
CA ASN A 318 -8.80 -22.58 -2.90
C ASN A 318 -7.81 -21.92 -3.88
N GLU A 319 -6.98 -22.69 -4.58
CA GLU A 319 -6.08 -22.17 -5.63
C GLU A 319 -6.86 -21.56 -6.81
N GLN A 320 -8.13 -21.94 -6.99
CA GLN A 320 -9.00 -21.37 -8.01
C GLN A 320 -9.27 -19.86 -7.84
N CYS A 321 -8.98 -19.30 -6.65
CA CYS A 321 -9.26 -17.91 -6.33
C CYS A 321 -8.04 -16.99 -6.43
N VAL A 322 -6.91 -17.39 -7.02
CA VAL A 322 -5.71 -16.52 -7.08
C VAL A 322 -5.47 -16.00 -8.49
N ALA A 323 -5.50 -14.69 -8.67
CA ALA A 323 -5.22 -14.05 -9.95
C ALA A 323 -3.79 -14.36 -10.46
N VAL A 324 -3.73 -15.00 -11.63
CA VAL A 324 -2.49 -15.35 -12.34
C VAL A 324 -1.90 -14.15 -13.09
N PHE A 325 -2.71 -13.12 -13.32
CA PHE A 325 -2.36 -11.86 -13.97
C PHE A 325 -2.89 -10.68 -13.17
N LEU A 326 -2.49 -9.45 -13.51
CA LEU A 326 -2.97 -8.25 -12.83
C LEU A 326 -4.51 -8.13 -12.91
N PRO A 327 -5.20 -7.89 -11.78
CA PRO A 327 -6.64 -7.62 -11.78
C PRO A 327 -7.02 -6.43 -12.64
N LEU A 328 -8.27 -6.42 -13.11
CA LEU A 328 -8.82 -5.29 -13.85
C LEU A 328 -8.95 -4.07 -12.93
N ASN A 329 -8.51 -2.92 -13.43
CA ASN A 329 -8.78 -1.64 -12.80
C ASN A 329 -9.85 -0.89 -13.61
N PRO A 330 -11.04 -0.62 -13.05
CA PRO A 330 -12.10 0.14 -13.72
C PRO A 330 -11.68 1.55 -14.17
N ALA A 331 -10.66 2.14 -13.54
CA ALA A 331 -10.09 3.43 -13.92
C ALA A 331 -9.44 3.44 -15.31
N PHE A 332 -8.99 2.27 -15.75
CA PHE A 332 -8.12 2.15 -16.91
C PHE A 332 -8.91 1.72 -18.13
N SER A 333 -8.49 2.22 -19.29
CA SER A 333 -9.03 1.76 -20.57
C SER A 333 -8.85 0.24 -20.72
N ALA A 334 -9.73 -0.40 -21.49
CA ALA A 334 -9.64 -1.83 -21.80
C ALA A 334 -8.27 -2.18 -22.38
N THR A 335 -7.70 -1.32 -23.23
CA THR A 335 -6.36 -1.48 -23.79
C THR A 335 -5.28 -1.50 -22.72
N ARG A 336 -5.29 -0.55 -21.76
CA ARG A 336 -4.28 -0.53 -20.69
C ARG A 336 -4.40 -1.76 -19.79
N ASN A 337 -5.62 -2.16 -19.43
CA ASN A 337 -5.85 -3.39 -18.66
C ASN A 337 -5.32 -4.63 -19.40
N GLN A 338 -5.58 -4.75 -20.71
CA GLN A 338 -5.08 -5.86 -21.51
C GLN A 338 -3.55 -5.88 -21.58
N LEU A 339 -2.90 -4.72 -21.71
CA LEU A 339 -1.43 -4.61 -21.73
C LEU A 339 -0.81 -5.01 -20.39
N ARG A 340 -1.38 -4.54 -19.26
CA ARG A 340 -0.99 -4.95 -17.90
C ARG A 340 -1.04 -6.47 -17.73
N GLN A 341 -2.13 -7.10 -18.17
CA GLN A 341 -2.30 -8.55 -18.06
C GLN A 341 -1.31 -9.34 -18.95
N LYS A 342 -0.85 -8.76 -20.07
CA LYS A 342 0.17 -9.37 -20.92
C LYS A 342 1.53 -9.47 -20.21
N LEU A 343 1.84 -8.62 -19.23
CA LEU A 343 3.09 -8.70 -18.46
C LEU A 343 3.23 -10.05 -17.72
N ALA A 344 2.12 -10.68 -17.33
CA ALA A 344 2.13 -11.99 -16.71
C ALA A 344 2.62 -13.12 -17.66
N LYS A 345 2.60 -12.89 -18.98
CA LYS A 345 3.07 -13.86 -19.98
C LYS A 345 4.59 -13.87 -20.14
N TYR A 346 5.28 -12.82 -19.68
CA TYR A 346 6.73 -12.72 -19.79
C TYR A 346 7.37 -13.76 -18.89
N ASP A 347 8.32 -14.53 -19.42
CA ASP A 347 9.13 -15.41 -18.59
C ASP A 347 10.01 -14.61 -17.62
N VAL A 348 10.75 -15.31 -16.76
CA VAL A 348 11.61 -14.67 -15.75
C VAL A 348 12.67 -13.78 -16.39
N ARG A 349 13.25 -14.20 -17.52
CA ARG A 349 14.34 -13.51 -18.20
C ARG A 349 13.84 -12.33 -19.04
N GLU A 350 12.75 -12.50 -19.76
CA GLU A 350 12.08 -11.44 -20.51
C GLU A 350 11.64 -10.32 -19.58
N PHE A 351 10.99 -10.67 -18.45
CA PHE A 351 10.53 -9.68 -17.49
C PHE A 351 11.71 -8.98 -16.80
N ALA A 352 12.74 -9.72 -16.39
CA ALA A 352 13.95 -9.12 -15.84
C ALA A 352 14.61 -8.14 -16.81
N THR A 353 14.61 -8.46 -18.11
CA THR A 353 15.17 -7.59 -19.13
C THR A 353 14.35 -6.31 -19.31
N LEU A 354 13.02 -6.41 -19.32
CA LEU A 354 12.14 -5.24 -19.33
C LEU A 354 12.42 -4.32 -18.14
N ILE A 355 12.55 -4.88 -16.93
CA ILE A 355 12.89 -4.10 -15.72
C ILE A 355 14.24 -3.37 -15.89
N ILE A 356 15.26 -4.07 -16.39
CA ILE A 356 16.58 -3.48 -16.63
C ILE A 356 16.48 -2.34 -17.65
N ASP A 357 15.73 -2.51 -18.73
CA ASP A 357 15.58 -1.48 -19.75
C ASP A 357 14.85 -0.25 -19.20
N VAL A 358 13.75 -0.40 -18.46
CA VAL A 358 13.06 0.75 -17.86
C VAL A 358 13.92 1.45 -16.80
N LEU A 359 14.69 0.71 -15.99
CA LEU A 359 15.64 1.29 -15.04
C LEU A 359 16.74 2.09 -15.76
N LYS A 360 17.28 1.56 -16.86
CA LYS A 360 18.31 2.25 -17.66
C LYS A 360 17.77 3.55 -18.25
N VAL A 361 16.60 3.51 -18.87
CA VAL A 361 15.96 4.71 -19.43
C VAL A 361 15.73 5.75 -18.33
N ARG A 362 15.21 5.32 -17.18
CA ARG A 362 14.96 6.20 -16.03
C ARG A 362 16.25 6.83 -15.47
N SER A 363 17.35 6.08 -15.44
CA SER A 363 18.65 6.56 -14.95
C SER A 363 19.30 7.62 -15.86
N THR A 364 18.94 7.63 -17.15
CA THR A 364 19.45 8.59 -18.14
C THR A 364 18.54 9.81 -18.33
N GLY A 365 17.30 9.76 -17.85
CA GLY A 365 16.31 10.84 -17.96
C GLY A 365 16.26 11.74 -16.71
N MET A 366 15.62 12.91 -16.82
CA MET A 366 15.38 13.81 -15.68
C MET A 366 14.57 13.11 -14.58
N MET A 367 14.77 13.53 -13.33
CA MET A 367 14.12 12.93 -12.18
C MET A 367 12.67 13.41 -12.04
N PHE A 368 11.72 12.78 -12.74
CA PHE A 368 10.28 13.00 -12.54
C PHE A 368 9.71 12.03 -11.50
N PHE A 369 8.80 12.51 -10.65
CA PHE A 369 8.08 11.64 -9.72
C PHE A 369 7.28 10.62 -10.51
N ILE A 370 7.44 9.34 -10.21
CA ILE A 370 6.57 8.31 -10.76
C ILE A 370 5.55 8.02 -9.68
N HIS A 371 4.31 8.44 -9.91
CA HIS A 371 3.19 8.06 -9.07
C HIS A 371 3.24 6.55 -8.80
N VAL A 372 3.36 6.13 -7.54
CA VAL A 372 2.63 4.93 -7.12
C VAL A 372 1.17 5.29 -7.39
N PRO A 373 0.46 4.58 -8.29
CA PRO A 373 -0.84 5.04 -8.76
C PRO A 373 -1.72 5.37 -7.55
N PRO A 374 -2.30 6.58 -7.48
CA PRO A 374 -3.07 6.99 -6.32
C PRO A 374 -4.15 5.96 -6.04
N ILE A 375 -4.45 5.75 -4.77
CA ILE A 375 -5.59 4.95 -4.32
C ILE A 375 -6.84 5.83 -4.50
N PHE A 376 -7.12 6.23 -5.75
CA PHE A 376 -8.21 7.09 -6.20
C PHE A 376 -8.56 8.34 -5.38
N SER A 377 -8.67 9.48 -6.08
CA SER A 377 -9.59 10.54 -5.64
C SER A 377 -11.01 9.98 -5.72
N PHE A 378 -11.62 9.74 -4.56
CA PHE A 378 -13.05 9.49 -4.49
C PHE A 378 -13.73 10.79 -4.96
N LEU A 379 -14.45 10.73 -6.09
CA LEU A 379 -15.31 11.79 -6.66
C LEU A 379 -14.77 12.59 -7.86
N THR A 380 -14.33 11.92 -8.91
CA THR A 380 -14.52 12.46 -10.28
C THR A 380 -15.08 11.37 -11.18
N THR A 381 -16.36 11.05 -10.98
CA THR A 381 -17.21 10.71 -12.12
C THR A 381 -17.89 12.01 -12.51
N ASP A 382 -17.57 12.44 -13.73
CA ASP A 382 -17.98 13.66 -14.46
C ASP A 382 -17.07 14.89 -14.29
#